data_AF-A0A4R3MLU1-F1
#
_entry.id   AF-A0A4R3MLU1-F1
#
_cell.length_a   1.000
_cell.length_b   1.000
_cell.length_c   1.000
_cell.angle_alpha   90.00
_cell.angle_beta   90.00
_cell.angle_gamma   90.00
#
_symmetry.space_group_name_H-M   'P 1'
#
loop_
_entity.id
_entity.type
_entity.pdbx_description
1 polymer ?
#
loop_
_entity_poly.entity_id
_entity_poly.type
_entity_poly.pdbx_seq_one_letter_code
_entity_poly.pdbx_strand_id
1 'polypeptide(L)'
;MRKVVFTVLLIVTILTICACASKMKPTLKGFYQTEKDVNGYYIQISINHHDNSFIQYIDNREVDRGIYENLQNNVYRIKSDKQNFEINLNEDNSFEIYILKINNENPILMKNISHTPTTFLTEFDDIEEYKTLVD
;
A
#
# COMPACT_ATOMS: atom_id res chain seq x y z
N MET A 1 -43.95 -30.70 10.44
CA MET A 1 -42.65 -30.78 11.14
C MET A 1 -41.46 -30.92 10.20
N ARG A 2 -41.42 -31.90 9.28
CA ARG A 2 -40.32 -32.09 8.30
C ARG A 2 -39.92 -30.80 7.55
N LYS A 3 -40.89 -30.06 6.99
CA LYS A 3 -40.62 -28.81 6.24
C LYS A 3 -40.01 -27.69 7.10
N VAL A 4 -40.43 -27.56 8.36
CA VAL A 4 -39.93 -26.53 9.29
C VAL A 4 -38.49 -26.83 9.73
N VAL A 5 -38.15 -28.11 9.94
CA VAL A 5 -36.78 -28.54 10.26
C VAL A 5 -35.83 -28.22 9.10
N PHE A 6 -36.25 -28.45 7.86
CA PHE A 6 -35.44 -28.07 6.69
C PHE A 6 -35.24 -26.56 6.56
N THR A 7 -36.25 -25.75 6.86
CA THR A 7 -36.13 -24.29 6.83
C THR A 7 -35.16 -23.76 7.89
N VAL A 8 -35.22 -24.29 9.12
CA VAL A 8 -34.29 -23.91 10.20
C VAL A 8 -32.86 -24.33 9.86
N LEU A 9 -32.67 -25.54 9.31
CA LEU A 9 -31.35 -26.02 8.93
C LEU A 9 -30.71 -25.15 7.83
N LEU A 10 -31.50 -24.69 6.86
CA LEU A 10 -31.06 -23.79 5.79
C LEU A 10 -30.64 -22.42 6.32
N ILE A 11 -31.40 -21.85 7.26
CA ILE A 11 -31.08 -20.55 7.87
C ILE A 11 -29.78 -20.63 8.68
N VAL A 12 -29.59 -21.71 9.44
CA VAL A 12 -28.36 -21.95 10.21
C VAL A 12 -27.15 -22.12 9.28
N THR A 13 -27.31 -22.81 8.15
CA THR A 13 -26.20 -22.95 7.18
C THR A 13 -25.87 -21.63 6.48
N ILE A 14 -26.85 -20.80 6.13
CA ILE A 14 -26.59 -19.47 5.55
C ILE A 14 -25.86 -18.58 6.58
N LEU A 15 -26.28 -18.59 7.84
CA LEU A 15 -25.66 -17.80 8.91
C LEU A 15 -24.21 -18.22 9.17
N THR A 16 -23.89 -19.53 9.13
CA THR A 16 -22.51 -20.00 9.32
C THR A 16 -21.61 -19.70 8.11
N ILE A 17 -22.15 -19.72 6.89
CA ILE A 17 -21.40 -19.34 5.69
C ILE A 17 -21.10 -17.84 5.68
N CYS A 18 -22.05 -16.99 6.06
CA CYS A 18 -21.83 -15.54 6.17
C CYS A 18 -20.87 -15.15 7.31
N ALA A 19 -20.85 -15.90 8.42
CA ALA A 19 -19.90 -15.67 9.51
C ALA A 19 -18.46 -16.09 9.16
N CYS A 20 -18.28 -17.03 8.23
CA CYS A 20 -16.98 -17.48 7.73
C CYS A 20 -16.49 -16.70 6.50
N ALA A 21 -17.23 -15.70 6.01
CA ALA A 21 -16.69 -14.70 5.11
C ALA A 21 -15.73 -13.79 5.88
N SER A 22 -14.61 -14.38 6.33
CA SER A 22 -13.50 -13.65 6.92
C SER A 22 -13.09 -12.56 5.93
N LYS A 23 -13.07 -11.30 6.42
CA LYS A 23 -12.57 -10.18 5.63
C LYS A 23 -11.20 -10.58 5.09
N MET A 24 -11.09 -10.68 3.77
CA MET A 24 -9.82 -10.98 3.12
C MET A 24 -8.83 -9.90 3.56
N LYS A 25 -7.74 -10.30 4.22
CA LYS A 25 -6.74 -9.34 4.68
C LYS A 25 -6.17 -8.60 3.47
N PRO A 26 -6.02 -7.27 3.53
CA PRO A 26 -5.42 -6.53 2.43
C PRO A 26 -4.00 -7.03 2.17
N THR A 27 -3.59 -6.97 0.92
CA THR A 27 -2.25 -7.36 0.48
C THR A 27 -1.61 -6.14 -0.16
N LEU A 28 -0.36 -5.87 0.19
CA LEU A 28 0.39 -4.73 -0.38
C LEU A 28 0.56 -4.93 -1.89
N LYS A 29 -0.19 -4.13 -2.66
CA LYS A 29 -0.17 -4.09 -4.13
C LYS A 29 -0.83 -2.81 -4.64
N GLY A 30 -0.54 -2.44 -5.89
CA GLY A 30 -1.22 -1.34 -6.58
C GLY A 30 -0.51 -0.01 -6.43
N PHE A 31 -1.25 1.09 -6.50
CA PHE A 31 -0.72 2.45 -6.46
C PHE A 31 -1.24 3.21 -5.23
N TYR A 32 -0.33 3.78 -4.46
CA TYR A 32 -0.59 4.50 -3.22
C TYR A 32 -0.17 5.96 -3.37
N GLN A 33 -0.94 6.88 -2.80
CA GLN A 33 -0.65 8.31 -2.85
C GLN A 33 -1.13 9.02 -1.58
N THR A 34 -0.49 10.14 -1.25
CA THR A 34 -1.02 11.11 -0.28
C THR A 34 -2.31 11.78 -0.82
N GLU A 35 -3.30 11.98 0.04
CA GLU A 35 -4.56 12.65 -0.37
C GLU A 35 -4.37 14.14 -0.67
N LYS A 36 -3.42 14.75 0.03
CA LYS A 36 -3.04 16.15 -0.09
C LYS A 36 -1.52 16.26 -0.18
N ASP A 37 -1.03 17.41 -0.59
CA ASP A 37 0.40 17.68 -0.56
C ASP A 37 0.91 17.61 0.89
N VAL A 38 2.15 17.15 1.03
CA VAL A 38 2.89 17.12 2.29
C VAL A 38 4.07 18.05 2.10
N ASN A 39 3.95 19.26 2.66
CA ASN A 39 4.94 20.33 2.51
C ASN A 39 5.27 20.65 1.04
N GLY A 40 4.23 20.70 0.19
CA GLY A 40 4.36 21.04 -1.24
C GLY A 40 4.56 19.85 -2.18
N TYR A 41 4.66 18.62 -1.66
CA TYR A 41 4.93 17.42 -2.46
C TYR A 41 3.80 16.40 -2.41
N TYR A 42 3.47 15.80 -3.54
CA TYR A 42 2.68 14.56 -3.59
C TYR A 42 3.61 13.36 -3.60
N ILE A 43 3.47 12.49 -2.60
CA ILE A 43 4.28 11.28 -2.49
C ILE A 43 3.45 10.11 -2.98
N GLN A 44 4.07 9.25 -3.80
CA GLN A 44 3.41 8.15 -4.47
C GLN A 44 4.28 6.90 -4.39
N ILE A 45 3.67 5.73 -4.25
CA ILE A 45 4.36 4.45 -4.27
C ILE A 45 3.59 3.48 -5.14
N SER A 46 4.27 2.92 -6.14
CA SER A 46 3.78 1.85 -6.98
C SER A 46 4.33 0.52 -6.47
N ILE A 47 3.45 -0.44 -6.19
CA ILE A 47 3.78 -1.77 -5.68
C ILE A 47 3.39 -2.82 -6.72
N ASN A 48 4.38 -3.52 -7.25
CA ASN A 48 4.16 -4.65 -8.15
C ASN A 48 4.29 -5.98 -7.38
N HIS A 49 3.14 -6.64 -7.18
CA HIS A 49 3.08 -7.90 -6.44
C HIS A 49 3.54 -9.14 -7.21
N HIS A 50 3.76 -9.03 -8.53
CA HIS A 50 4.19 -10.17 -9.32
C HIS A 50 5.69 -10.45 -9.16
N ASP A 51 6.49 -9.41 -8.96
CA ASP A 51 7.95 -9.47 -8.83
C ASP A 51 8.46 -8.91 -7.49
N ASN A 52 7.55 -8.55 -6.59
CA ASN A 52 7.83 -7.93 -5.30
C ASN A 52 8.66 -6.65 -5.42
N SER A 53 8.47 -5.88 -6.48
CA SER A 53 9.15 -4.60 -6.68
C SER A 53 8.30 -3.41 -6.24
N PHE A 54 8.97 -2.30 -5.94
CA PHE A 54 8.32 -1.01 -5.75
C PHE A 54 9.06 0.09 -6.51
N ILE A 55 8.31 1.16 -6.80
CA ILE A 55 8.87 2.43 -7.28
C ILE A 55 8.22 3.55 -6.46
N GLN A 56 9.05 4.43 -5.91
CA GLN A 56 8.61 5.62 -5.22
C GLN A 56 8.72 6.83 -6.14
N TYR A 57 7.67 7.63 -6.15
CA TYR A 57 7.64 8.90 -6.84
C TYR A 57 7.36 10.05 -5.88
N ILE A 58 7.89 11.21 -6.23
CA ILE A 58 7.49 12.49 -5.66
C ILE A 58 7.13 13.40 -6.83
N ASP A 59 5.91 13.90 -6.86
CA ASP A 59 5.34 14.66 -7.97
C ASP A 59 5.60 14.01 -9.33
N ASN A 60 5.33 12.71 -9.42
CA ASN A 60 5.50 11.85 -10.60
C ASN A 60 6.96 11.60 -11.04
N ARG A 61 7.97 12.07 -10.30
CA ARG A 61 9.39 11.80 -10.58
C ARG A 61 9.86 10.57 -9.82
N GLU A 62 10.49 9.63 -10.51
CA GLU A 62 11.04 8.42 -9.86
C GLU A 62 12.24 8.80 -8.99
N VAL A 63 12.08 8.69 -7.68
CA VAL A 63 13.11 9.09 -6.71
C VAL A 63 13.82 7.90 -6.08
N ASP A 64 13.15 6.75 -6.03
CA ASP A 64 13.68 5.50 -5.51
C ASP A 64 12.97 4.29 -6.11
N ARG A 65 13.67 3.15 -6.12
CA ARG A 65 13.14 1.86 -6.57
C ARG A 65 13.83 0.71 -5.87
N GLY A 66 13.12 -0.39 -5.71
CA GLY A 66 13.71 -1.57 -5.09
C GLY A 66 12.74 -2.73 -4.99
N ILE A 67 12.91 -3.51 -3.93
CA ILE A 67 12.09 -4.68 -3.64
C ILE A 67 11.41 -4.55 -2.29
N TYR A 68 10.40 -5.37 -2.05
CA TYR A 68 9.81 -5.54 -0.74
C TYR A 68 9.67 -7.01 -0.37
N GLU A 69 9.65 -7.27 0.94
CA GLU A 69 9.52 -8.60 1.51
C GLU A 69 8.35 -8.60 2.49
N ASN A 70 7.44 -9.58 2.40
CA ASN A 70 6.47 -9.81 3.46
C ASN A 70 7.19 -10.49 4.63
N LEU A 71 7.19 -9.86 5.81
CA LEU A 71 7.83 -10.42 6.99
C LEU A 71 6.87 -11.35 7.72
N GLN A 72 5.69 -10.83 8.09
CA GLN A 72 4.61 -11.60 8.69
C GLN A 72 3.32 -10.77 8.70
N ASN A 73 2.17 -11.42 8.51
CA ASN A 73 0.87 -10.76 8.52
C ASN A 73 0.81 -9.60 7.50
N ASN A 74 0.59 -8.38 8.00
CA ASN A 74 0.47 -7.14 7.23
C ASN A 74 1.75 -6.29 7.30
N VAL A 75 2.86 -6.85 7.78
CA VAL A 75 4.14 -6.14 7.91
C VAL A 75 5.02 -6.49 6.71
N TYR A 76 5.48 -5.45 6.03
CA TYR A 76 6.33 -5.55 4.84
C TYR A 76 7.62 -4.77 5.08
N ARG A 77 8.75 -5.28 4.61
CA ARG A 77 10.02 -4.55 4.60
C ARG A 77 10.28 -4.02 3.20
N ILE A 78 10.48 -2.72 3.07
CA ILE A 78 10.93 -2.05 1.85
C ILE A 78 12.46 -2.01 1.85
N LYS A 79 13.09 -2.36 0.73
CA LYS A 79 14.55 -2.32 0.55
C LYS A 79 14.92 -1.74 -0.81
N SER A 80 15.73 -0.69 -0.80
CA SER A 80 16.40 -0.11 -1.95
C SER A 80 17.84 0.26 -1.59
N ASP A 81 18.56 0.86 -2.54
CA ASP A 81 19.88 1.42 -2.28
C ASP A 81 19.81 2.67 -1.39
N LYS A 82 18.65 3.32 -1.30
CA LYS A 82 18.44 4.57 -0.57
C LYS A 82 17.79 4.37 0.80
N GLN A 83 16.83 3.46 0.89
CA GLN A 83 15.98 3.34 2.06
C GLN A 83 15.74 1.89 2.47
N ASN A 84 15.59 1.69 3.77
CA ASN A 84 15.19 0.41 4.36
C ASN A 84 14.29 0.67 5.55
N PHE A 85 13.00 0.38 5.40
CA PHE A 85 11.99 0.63 6.43
C PHE A 85 10.86 -0.42 6.38
N GLU A 86 10.02 -0.40 7.40
CA GLU A 86 8.88 -1.31 7.51
C GLU A 86 7.55 -0.58 7.29
N ILE A 87 6.64 -1.24 6.58
CA ILE A 87 5.27 -0.82 6.32
C ILE A 87 4.35 -1.75 7.10
N ASN A 88 3.46 -1.16 7.91
CA ASN A 88 2.33 -1.86 8.51
C ASN A 88 1.07 -1.53 7.72
N LEU A 89 0.56 -2.51 6.96
CA LEU A 89 -0.63 -2.35 6.13
C LEU A 89 -1.91 -2.47 6.96
N ASN A 90 -2.68 -1.38 7.00
CA ASN A 90 -3.95 -1.29 7.72
C ASN A 90 -5.07 -2.05 6.98
N GLU A 91 -6.17 -2.35 7.69
CA GLU A 91 -7.33 -3.06 7.13
C GLU A 91 -8.01 -2.30 5.98
N ASP A 92 -7.90 -0.97 5.95
CA ASP A 92 -8.42 -0.09 4.90
C ASP A 92 -7.46 0.05 3.70
N ASN A 93 -6.41 -0.78 3.64
CA ASN A 93 -5.39 -0.76 2.60
C ASN A 93 -4.61 0.57 2.54
N SER A 94 -4.38 1.16 3.71
CA SER A 94 -3.51 2.34 3.90
C SER A 94 -2.29 1.98 4.75
N PHE A 95 -1.26 2.83 4.73
CA PHE A 95 -0.11 2.71 5.63
C PHE A 95 0.59 4.05 5.82
N GLU A 96 1.47 4.12 6.81
CA GLU A 96 2.28 5.31 7.08
C GLU A 96 3.73 5.09 6.65
N ILE A 97 4.36 6.14 6.12
CA ILE A 97 5.80 6.20 5.84
C ILE A 97 6.41 7.45 6.46
N TYR A 98 7.74 7.48 6.51
CA TYR A 98 8.51 8.59 7.05
C TYR A 98 9.58 9.00 6.03
N ILE A 99 9.57 10.28 5.64
CA ILE A 99 10.60 10.86 4.78
C ILE A 99 11.16 12.08 5.51
N LEU A 100 12.35 11.93 6.10
CA LEU A 100 12.93 12.89 7.04
C LEU A 100 13.00 14.31 6.46
N LYS A 101 13.50 14.43 5.22
CA LYS A 101 13.68 15.74 4.55
C LYS A 101 12.37 16.41 4.13
N ILE A 102 11.26 15.66 4.10
CA ILE A 102 9.95 16.22 3.75
C ILE A 102 9.15 16.53 5.01
N ASN A 103 9.10 15.62 5.99
CA ASN A 103 8.13 15.71 7.10
C ASN A 103 8.74 15.63 8.51
N ASN A 104 10.07 15.75 8.67
CA ASN A 104 10.74 15.82 9.98
C ASN A 104 10.22 14.78 11.00
N GLU A 105 10.20 13.50 10.62
CA GLU A 105 9.72 12.36 11.44
C GLU A 105 8.21 12.25 11.67
N ASN A 106 7.37 13.15 11.15
CA ASN A 106 5.93 12.92 11.22
C ASN A 106 5.49 11.85 10.20
N PRO A 107 4.50 11.02 10.54
CA PRO A 107 4.00 10.00 9.63
C PRO A 107 3.27 10.63 8.44
N ILE A 108 3.46 10.02 7.26
CA ILE A 108 2.78 10.38 6.01
C ILE A 108 1.83 9.24 5.66
N LEU A 109 0.53 9.51 5.69
CA LEU A 109 -0.49 8.54 5.35
C LEU A 109 -0.56 8.33 3.83
N MET A 110 -0.35 7.09 3.41
CA MET A 110 -0.43 6.61 2.04
C MET A 110 -1.73 5.82 1.86
N LYS A 111 -2.60 6.25 0.94
CA LYS A 111 -3.84 5.53 0.63
C LYS A 111 -3.74 4.82 -0.70
N ASN A 112 -4.26 3.59 -0.77
CA ASN A 112 -4.38 2.90 -2.05
C ASN A 112 -5.43 3.60 -2.92
N ILE A 113 -5.00 4.16 -4.05
CA ILE A 113 -5.89 4.83 -5.03
C ILE A 113 -6.13 3.98 -6.27
N SER A 114 -5.35 2.91 -6.46
CA SER A 114 -5.59 1.90 -7.48
C SER A 114 -5.07 0.53 -7.07
N HIS A 115 -5.75 -0.53 -7.49
CA HIS A 115 -5.27 -1.90 -7.34
C HIS A 115 -4.21 -2.31 -8.37
N THR A 116 -4.03 -1.51 -9.42
CA THR A 116 -2.99 -1.72 -10.43
C THR A 116 -1.81 -0.79 -10.16
N PRO A 117 -0.56 -1.29 -10.25
CA PRO A 117 0.60 -0.42 -10.18
C PRO A 117 0.55 0.60 -11.32
N THR A 118 1.04 1.80 -11.06
CA THR A 118 1.15 2.89 -12.04
C THR A 118 2.61 3.27 -12.20
N THR A 119 3.01 3.62 -13.42
CA THR A 119 4.36 4.06 -13.75
C THR A 119 4.25 5.34 -14.57
N PHE A 120 5.13 6.30 -14.28
CA PHE A 120 5.27 7.52 -15.06
C PHE A 120 6.46 7.38 -16.01
N LEU A 121 6.25 7.70 -17.29
CA LEU A 121 7.27 7.59 -18.35
C LEU A 121 7.89 8.94 -18.70
N THR A 122 7.43 10.02 -18.05
CA THR A 122 7.92 11.37 -18.31
C THR A 122 9.33 11.53 -17.77
N GLU A 123 10.24 12.01 -18.61
CA GLU A 123 11.57 12.44 -18.20
C GLU A 123 11.49 13.88 -17.69
N PHE A 124 12.16 14.15 -16.57
CA PHE A 124 12.20 15.46 -15.94
C PHE A 124 13.65 15.89 -15.72
N ASP A 125 13.96 17.15 -16.04
CA ASP A 125 15.32 17.70 -15.90
C ASP A 125 15.76 17.90 -14.43
N ASP A 126 14.81 17.94 -13.51
CA ASP A 126 15.00 18.19 -12.06
C ASP A 126 14.99 16.91 -11.21
N ILE A 127 15.05 15.71 -11.83
CA ILE A 127 14.95 14.43 -11.11
C ILE A 127 16.02 14.24 -10.04
N GLU A 128 17.24 14.75 -10.27
CA GLU A 128 18.34 14.64 -9.31
C GLU A 128 18.10 15.47 -8.05
N GLU A 129 17.40 16.62 -8.15
CA GLU A 129 16.99 17.41 -6.99
C GLU A 129 15.99 16.63 -6.14
N TYR A 130 14.99 16.02 -6.77
CA TYR A 130 13.96 15.22 -6.08
C TYR A 130 14.52 13.96 -5.44
N LYS A 131 15.50 13.31 -6.07
CA LYS A 131 16.22 12.17 -5.49
C LYS A 131 16.86 12.51 -4.15
N THR A 132 17.31 13.74 -3.93
CA THR A 132 17.90 14.15 -2.65
C THR A 132 16.90 14.16 -1.50
N LEU A 133 15.59 14.21 -1.76
CA LEU A 133 14.53 14.22 -0.73
C LEU A 133 14.40 12.89 0.01
N VAL A 134 14.85 11.80 -0.62
CA VAL A 134 14.74 10.43 -0.11
C VAL A 134 16.09 9.81 0.26
N ASP A 135 17.19 10.53 0.04
CA ASP A 135 18.54 10.14 0.45
C ASP A 135 18.78 10.29 1.97
#